data_AF-A0A1X2BI83-F1
#
_entry.id   AF-A0A1X2BI83-F1
#
_cell.length_a   1.000
_cell.length_b   1.000
_cell.length_c   1.000
_cell.angle_alpha   90.00
_cell.angle_beta   90.00
_cell.angle_gamma   90.00
#
_symmetry.space_group_name_H-M   'P 1'
#
loop_
_entity.id
_entity.type
_entity.pdbx_description
1 polymer ?
#
loop_
_entity_poly.entity_id
_entity_poly.type
_entity_poly.pdbx_seq_one_letter_code
_entity_poly.pdbx_strand_id
1 'polypeptide(L)'
;MFVWLSYSHTLAAVISGCESAWAFFGSVFAVLIPDNLKPVITAADSVNPQFTQGWLDYAGHAGFLTDPAQVASAKDKPRVERAVQ
;
A
#
# COMPACT_ATOMS: atom_id res chain seq x y z
N MET A 1 -3.71 -13.95 9.02
CA MET A 1 -2.71 -12.87 8.86
C MET A 1 -1.88 -13.19 7.63
N PHE A 2 -1.59 -12.20 6.80
CA PHE A 2 -0.73 -12.35 5.62
C PHE A 2 0.48 -11.41 5.78
N VAL A 3 1.68 -11.90 5.45
CA VAL A 3 2.92 -11.12 5.47
C VAL A 3 3.70 -11.45 4.21
N TRP A 4 4.14 -10.41 3.50
CA TRP A 4 4.99 -10.53 2.31
C TRP A 4 6.34 -9.87 2.56
N LEU A 5 7.41 -10.66 2.52
CA LEU A 5 8.76 -10.17 2.72
C LEU A 5 9.38 -9.79 1.37
N SER A 6 9.90 -8.57 1.29
CA SER A 6 10.68 -8.10 0.15
C SER A 6 11.94 -7.39 0.64
N TYR A 7 13.06 -7.68 -0.03
CA TYR A 7 14.32 -6.95 0.15
C TYR A 7 14.49 -5.79 -0.85
N SER A 8 13.51 -5.62 -1.75
CA SER A 8 13.48 -4.57 -2.75
C SER A 8 12.35 -3.58 -2.47
N HIS A 9 12.66 -2.30 -2.55
CA HIS A 9 11.71 -1.21 -2.39
C HIS A 9 11.37 -0.61 -3.77
N THR A 10 10.91 -1.45 -4.69
CA THR A 10 10.52 -1.07 -6.07
C THR A 10 9.02 -1.23 -6.27
N LEU A 11 8.45 -0.54 -7.26
CA LEU A 11 7.03 -0.64 -7.57
C LEU A 11 6.63 -2.08 -7.90
N ALA A 12 7.44 -2.78 -8.69
CA ALA A 12 7.21 -4.18 -9.03
C ALA A 12 7.16 -5.10 -7.80
N ALA A 13 8.04 -4.86 -6.81
CA ALA A 13 8.05 -5.63 -5.57
C ALA A 13 6.78 -5.38 -4.73
N VAL A 14 6.30 -4.13 -4.69
CA VAL A 14 5.04 -3.78 -3.99
C VAL A 14 3.85 -4.43 -4.68
N ILE A 15 3.75 -4.33 -6.01
CA ILE A 15 2.68 -4.98 -6.80
C ILE A 15 2.68 -6.49 -6.56
N SER A 16 3.85 -7.14 -6.59
CA SER A 16 3.96 -8.59 -6.34
C SER A 16 3.42 -9.00 -4.96
N GLY A 17 3.64 -8.15 -3.95
CA GLY A 17 3.08 -8.34 -2.61
C GLY A 17 1.56 -8.18 -2.58
N CYS A 18 1.02 -7.19 -3.29
CA CYS A 18 -0.43 -7.00 -3.44
C CYS A 18 -1.09 -8.19 -4.15
N GLU A 19 -0.57 -8.63 -5.29
CA GLU A 19 -1.08 -9.81 -6.01
C GLU A 19 -1.12 -11.06 -5.14
N SER A 20 -0.04 -11.29 -4.39
CA SER A 20 0.04 -12.42 -3.45
C SER A 20 -0.97 -12.29 -2.32
N ALA A 21 -1.22 -11.07 -1.82
CA ALA A 21 -2.24 -10.82 -0.81
C ALA A 21 -3.64 -11.06 -1.37
N TRP A 22 -3.97 -10.55 -2.56
CA TRP A 22 -5.26 -10.76 -3.22
C TRP A 22 -5.56 -12.24 -3.40
N ALA A 23 -4.58 -13.02 -3.88
CA ALA A 23 -4.70 -14.46 -3.99
C ALA A 23 -4.92 -15.14 -2.64
N PHE A 24 -4.21 -14.72 -1.60
CA PHE A 24 -4.35 -15.28 -0.24
C PHE A 24 -5.74 -15.00 0.37
N PHE A 25 -6.25 -13.78 0.21
CA PHE A 25 -7.56 -13.38 0.74
C PHE A 25 -8.73 -13.79 -0.16
N GLY A 26 -8.45 -14.21 -1.40
CA GLY A 26 -9.45 -14.64 -2.38
C GLY A 26 -10.20 -13.51 -3.09
N SER A 27 -9.81 -12.25 -2.85
CA SER A 27 -10.38 -11.08 -3.51
C SER A 27 -9.49 -9.84 -3.36
N VAL A 28 -9.78 -8.81 -4.16
CA VAL A 28 -9.20 -7.47 -4.03
C VAL A 28 -10.00 -6.66 -3.01
N PHE A 29 -9.31 -5.96 -2.10
CA PHE A 29 -9.97 -5.04 -1.17
C PHE A 29 -10.39 -3.75 -1.89
N ALA A 30 -11.53 -3.17 -1.51
CA ALA A 30 -12.03 -1.95 -2.14
C ALA A 30 -11.13 -0.71 -1.89
N VAL A 31 -10.47 -0.66 -0.73
CA VAL A 31 -9.56 0.42 -0.35
C VAL A 31 -8.28 -0.20 0.20
N LEU A 32 -7.14 0.28 -0.30
CA LEU A 32 -5.82 -0.05 0.22
C LEU A 32 -5.20 1.20 0.86
N ILE A 33 -4.63 1.03 2.05
CA ILE A 33 -3.96 2.11 2.79
C ILE A 33 -2.45 1.91 2.72
N PRO A 34 -1.78 2.39 1.65
CA PRO A 34 -0.34 2.27 1.55
C PRO A 34 0.36 3.09 2.63
N ASP A 35 1.57 2.64 2.98
CA ASP A 35 2.49 3.48 3.73
C ASP A 35 3.16 4.51 2.80
N ASN A 36 3.94 5.45 3.37
CA ASN A 36 4.65 6.49 2.63
C ASN A 36 5.88 5.95 1.84
N LEU A 37 5.72 4.80 1.19
CA LEU A 37 6.70 4.12 0.36
C LEU A 37 6.94 4.93 -0.92
N LYS A 38 8.19 5.29 -1.22
CA LYS A 38 8.54 6.05 -2.45
C LYS A 38 8.00 5.46 -3.76
N PRO A 39 7.93 4.12 -3.95
CA PRO A 39 7.37 3.56 -5.17
C PRO A 39 5.87 3.81 -5.37
N VAL A 40 5.16 4.08 -4.28
CA VAL A 40 3.70 4.29 -4.26
C VAL A 40 3.40 5.78 -4.18
N ILE A 41 4.16 6.52 -3.37
CA ILE A 41 3.96 7.95 -3.09
C ILE A 41 5.16 8.74 -3.59
N THR A 42 4.92 9.60 -4.58
CA THR A 42 5.91 10.51 -5.16
C THR A 42 6.18 11.70 -4.24
N ALA A 43 5.13 12.27 -3.66
CA ALA A 43 5.19 13.38 -2.71
C ALA A 43 4.20 13.11 -1.57
N ALA A 44 4.72 12.90 -0.37
CA ALA A 44 3.91 12.68 0.81
C ALA A 44 3.37 14.03 1.30
N ASP A 45 2.05 14.13 1.43
CA ASP A 45 1.34 15.29 1.96
C ASP A 45 0.16 14.75 2.78
N SER A 46 -0.16 15.40 3.91
CA SER A 46 -1.22 14.95 4.81
C SER A 46 -2.63 15.28 4.29
N VAL A 47 -2.74 16.11 3.26
CA VAL A 47 -4.01 16.61 2.69
C VAL A 47 -4.16 16.19 1.24
N ASN A 48 -3.11 16.32 0.41
CA ASN A 48 -3.09 16.03 -1.02
C ASN A 48 -1.86 15.20 -1.42
N PRO A 49 -1.80 13.93 -0.98
CA PRO A 49 -0.71 13.02 -1.31
C PRO A 49 -0.65 12.76 -2.82
N GLN A 50 0.56 12.77 -3.38
CA GLN A 50 0.78 12.49 -4.80
C GLN A 50 1.27 11.05 -4.98
N PHE A 51 0.43 10.23 -5.60
CA PHE A 51 0.80 8.86 -5.97
C PHE A 51 1.68 8.82 -7.22
N THR A 52 2.45 7.74 -7.39
CA THR A 52 3.16 7.48 -8.65
C THR A 52 2.17 7.06 -9.72
N GLN A 53 2.43 7.43 -10.99
CA GLN A 53 1.57 7.03 -12.11
C GLN A 53 1.44 5.50 -12.20
N GLY A 54 2.56 4.77 -12.08
CA GLY A 54 2.54 3.32 -12.14
C GLY A 54 1.75 2.66 -11.02
N TRP A 55 1.65 3.29 -9.84
CA TRP A 55 0.76 2.82 -8.77
C TRP A 55 -0.71 3.04 -9.11
N LEU A 56 -1.06 4.22 -9.64
CA LEU A 56 -2.44 4.52 -10.05
C LEU A 56 -2.90 3.63 -11.21
N ASP A 57 -2.02 3.33 -12.16
CA ASP A 57 -2.29 2.41 -13.26
C ASP A 57 -2.61 1.01 -12.73
N TYR A 58 -1.82 0.54 -11.76
CA TYR A 58 -2.06 -0.75 -11.09
C TYR A 58 -3.36 -0.74 -10.29
N ALA A 59 -3.62 0.29 -9.50
CA ALA A 59 -4.84 0.41 -8.69
C ALA A 59 -6.10 0.43 -9.57
N GLY A 60 -6.06 1.15 -10.69
CA GLY A 60 -7.12 1.16 -11.69
C GLY A 60 -7.32 -0.21 -12.36
N HIS A 61 -6.23 -0.92 -12.67
CA HIS A 61 -6.29 -2.26 -13.24
C HIS A 61 -6.87 -3.30 -12.25
N ALA A 62 -6.40 -3.30 -11.01
CA ALA A 62 -6.84 -4.22 -9.97
C ALA A 62 -8.21 -3.86 -9.38
N GLY A 63 -8.67 -2.63 -9.57
CA GLY A 63 -10.01 -2.18 -9.18
C GLY A 63 -10.14 -1.77 -7.71
N PHE A 64 -9.11 -1.14 -7.13
CA PHE A 64 -9.15 -0.63 -5.75
C PHE A 64 -8.83 0.87 -5.66
N LEU A 65 -9.34 1.51 -4.61
CA LEU A 65 -9.00 2.88 -4.25
C LEU A 65 -7.80 2.91 -3.31
N THR A 66 -6.98 3.95 -3.40
CA THR A 66 -5.79 4.13 -2.56
C THR A 66 -5.97 5.36 -1.66
N ASP A 67 -5.73 5.20 -0.36
CA ASP A 67 -5.78 6.28 0.64
C ASP A 67 -4.54 6.20 1.52
N PRO A 68 -3.58 7.12 1.44
CA PRO A 68 -2.30 6.93 2.12
C PRO A 68 -2.42 7.27 3.60
N ALA A 69 -1.66 6.56 4.43
CA ALA A 69 -1.59 6.85 5.86
C ALA A 69 -1.08 8.28 6.11
N GLN A 70 -1.64 8.98 7.11
CA GLN A 70 -1.26 10.37 7.36
C GLN A 70 0.23 10.50 7.69
N VAL A 71 0.87 11.51 7.10
CA VAL A 71 2.26 11.86 7.39
C VAL A 71 2.38 12.20 8.88
N ALA A 72 3.29 11.51 9.58
CA ALA A 72 3.66 11.74 10.98
C ALA A 72 2.60 11.42 12.06
N SER A 73 1.56 10.64 11.76
CA SER A 73 0.64 10.12 12.77
C SER A 73 0.73 8.60 12.88
N ALA A 74 1.41 8.10 13.91
CA ALA A 74 1.44 6.68 14.29
C ALA A 74 0.05 6.11 14.69
N LYS A 75 -1.04 6.88 14.55
CA LYS A 75 -2.40 6.50 14.94
C LYS A 75 -3.17 5.75 13.86
N ASP A 76 -2.73 5.77 12.61
CA ASP A 76 -3.51 5.19 11.50
C ASP A 76 -3.21 3.69 11.28
N LYS A 77 -2.18 3.14 11.93
CA LYS A 77 -1.77 1.72 11.80
C LYS A 77 -1.57 0.93 13.11
N PRO A 78 -2.27 1.20 14.23
CA PRO A 78 -2.02 0.50 15.49
C PRO A 78 -2.32 -1.00 15.42
N ARG A 79 -3.17 -1.45 14.48
CA ARG A 79 -3.45 -2.87 14.25
C ARG A 79 -2.31 -3.59 13.52
N VAL A 80 -1.66 -2.93 12.56
CA VAL A 80 -0.55 -3.53 11.80
C VAL A 80 0.69 -3.62 12.68
N GLU A 81 1.01 -2.56 13.42
CA GLU A 81 2.18 -2.53 14.30
C GLU A 81 2.11 -3.58 15.41
N ARG A 82 0.92 -3.80 16.01
CA ARG A 82 0.72 -4.84 17.03
C ARG A 82 0.80 -6.27 16.48
N ALA A 83 0.53 -6.46 15.19
CA ALA A 83 0.55 -7.78 14.57
C ALA A 83 1.95 -8.20 14.09
N VAL A 84 2.88 -7.24 13.97
CA VAL A 84 4.26 -7.45 13.48
C VAL A 84 5.29 -7.44 14.63
N GLN A 85 4.85 -7.19 15.88
CA GLN A 85 5.69 -7.20 17.08
C GLN A 85 6.35 -8.55 17.39
#